data_AF-A0A7X5IQ23-F1
#
_entry.id   AF-A0A7X5IQ23-F1
#
_cell.length_a   1.000
_cell.length_b   1.000
_cell.length_c   1.000
_cell.angle_alpha   90.00
_cell.angle_beta   90.00
_cell.angle_gamma   90.00
#
_symmetry.space_group_name_H-M   'P 1'
#
loop_
_entity.id
_entity.type
_entity.pdbx_description
1 polymer ?
#
loop_
_entity_poly.entity_id
_entity_poly.type
_entity_poly.pdbx_seq_one_letter_code
_entity_poly.pdbx_strand_id
1 'polypeptide(L)'
;MDIIELERWKPSEANPHKLEYAGQPVAQEVFEELKHRLEGMGYLPDEYFLLDDHWKDGREIPKDADIFCTTDYGASEGVYLDVYLKWYEEGKPITRSFITGKTLGENGNDLDRMFLTASAITKAFHGDHATHARYMKIGGVEEDTGGSVVHLSQQEQKVIIEALVEQRERQEQAMGQTEQLLRRMTGSITEYVNTVGMRPLRMSDFDKAVLAIQDGELEAFKKYAARIPYQQEETLLVEAAGRPGAVGRKMTELLMRDRCNIDYAAYCNACKRAIDINDPEKVLSMMVRAQASVPQLEPSFFGEMASYAHSDHRFIAKEIIKRCGEEQIAAAPSFLLEQFAMDKDFRTLSALVEKGISGGGSSARTLHMLTYEGRDSWIAEELLEKRMWVDANDYSALHACVQNDAVEVCRLLLDGGMDFDQYRQWAQTRPCAGHEETLQALADHWSEMQAEVEQAPAQENGGMTLG
;
A
#
# COMPACT_ATOMS: atom_id res chain seq x y z
N MET A 1 8.99 -44.47 -36.15
CA MET A 1 9.94 -44.22 -37.27
C MET A 1 10.39 -45.59 -37.77
N ASP A 2 10.29 -45.87 -39.06
CA ASP A 2 10.68 -47.19 -39.59
C ASP A 2 12.19 -47.36 -39.49
N ILE A 3 12.66 -48.51 -39.01
CA ILE A 3 14.08 -48.77 -38.79
C ILE A 3 14.80 -48.88 -40.15
N ILE A 4 16.03 -48.37 -40.25
CA ILE A 4 16.89 -48.64 -41.41
C ILE A 4 17.35 -50.11 -41.31
N GLU A 5 16.84 -50.96 -42.18
CA GLU A 5 17.17 -52.38 -42.18
C GLU A 5 18.57 -52.64 -42.76
N LEU A 6 19.37 -53.41 -42.03
CA LEU A 6 20.68 -53.89 -42.48
C LEU A 6 20.58 -55.21 -43.25
N GLU A 7 19.39 -55.80 -43.39
CA GLU A 7 19.14 -57.01 -44.17
C GLU A 7 17.89 -56.80 -45.04
N ARG A 8 17.86 -57.35 -46.26
CA ARG A 8 16.68 -57.26 -47.12
C ARG A 8 15.76 -58.44 -46.89
N TRP A 9 14.48 -58.15 -46.67
CA TRP A 9 13.43 -59.16 -46.54
C TRP A 9 12.36 -58.94 -47.63
N LYS A 10 11.88 -60.04 -48.24
CA LYS A 10 10.78 -60.01 -49.22
C LYS A 10 9.63 -60.91 -48.76
N PRO A 11 8.36 -60.57 -49.05
CA PRO A 11 7.24 -61.47 -48.77
C PRO A 11 7.41 -62.81 -49.49
N SER A 12 7.17 -63.92 -48.78
CA SER A 12 7.21 -65.27 -49.34
C SER A 12 6.12 -65.44 -50.40
N GLU A 13 6.47 -66.01 -51.56
CA GLU A 13 5.49 -66.34 -52.61
C GLU A 13 4.45 -67.37 -52.15
N ALA A 14 4.75 -68.17 -51.11
CA ALA A 14 3.87 -69.19 -50.57
C ALA A 14 2.95 -68.68 -49.43
N ASN A 15 3.33 -67.62 -48.72
CA ASN A 15 2.52 -67.00 -47.68
C ASN A 15 2.87 -65.51 -47.51
N PRO A 16 2.00 -64.58 -47.94
CA PRO A 16 2.25 -63.13 -47.87
C PRO A 16 2.50 -62.59 -46.45
N HIS A 17 2.16 -63.36 -45.40
CA HIS A 17 2.40 -63.00 -44.00
C HIS A 17 3.74 -63.50 -43.45
N LYS A 18 4.60 -64.10 -44.27
CA LYS A 18 5.97 -64.51 -43.91
C LYS A 18 6.98 -63.78 -44.79
N LEU A 19 8.02 -63.25 -44.18
CA LEU A 19 9.15 -62.65 -44.86
C LEU A 19 10.24 -63.72 -45.09
N GLU A 20 10.74 -63.79 -46.31
CA GLU A 20 11.90 -64.56 -46.73
C GLU A 20 13.10 -63.64 -46.90
N TYR A 21 14.27 -64.12 -46.46
CA TYR A 21 15.52 -63.40 -46.58
C TYR A 21 15.88 -63.20 -48.07
N ALA A 22 16.08 -61.95 -48.47
CA ALA A 22 16.25 -61.51 -49.86
C ALA A 22 17.64 -60.93 -50.16
N GLY A 23 18.61 -61.12 -49.26
CA GLY A 23 19.99 -60.66 -49.39
C GLY A 23 20.32 -59.49 -48.48
N GLN A 24 21.43 -58.82 -48.78
CA GLN A 24 21.94 -57.69 -48.00
C GLN A 24 21.78 -56.38 -48.78
N PRO A 25 21.51 -55.25 -48.12
CA PRO A 25 21.48 -53.94 -48.76
C PRO A 25 22.89 -53.48 -49.13
N VAL A 26 22.98 -52.65 -50.17
CA VAL A 26 24.25 -52.01 -50.54
C VAL A 26 24.57 -50.94 -49.49
N ALA A 27 25.81 -50.94 -48.99
CA ALA A 27 26.24 -50.05 -47.92
C ALA A 27 26.02 -48.56 -48.26
N GLN A 28 26.14 -48.20 -49.55
CA GLN A 28 25.89 -46.85 -50.04
C GLN A 28 24.41 -46.44 -49.93
N GLU A 29 23.46 -47.35 -50.16
CA GLU A 29 22.03 -47.04 -50.01
C GLU A 29 21.69 -46.77 -48.54
N VAL A 30 22.24 -47.59 -47.62
CA VAL A 30 22.07 -47.42 -46.17
C VAL A 30 22.63 -46.08 -45.70
N PHE A 31 23.80 -45.67 -46.22
CA PHE A 31 24.41 -44.39 -45.91
C PHE A 31 23.58 -43.19 -46.40
N GLU A 32 23.10 -43.21 -47.65
CA GLU A 32 22.31 -42.09 -48.19
C GLU A 32 20.97 -41.95 -47.48
N GLU A 33 20.30 -43.06 -47.13
CA GLU A 33 19.08 -43.02 -46.32
C GLU A 33 19.34 -42.43 -44.93
N LEU A 34 20.40 -42.87 -44.25
CA LEU A 34 20.78 -42.32 -42.95
C LEU A 34 21.08 -40.83 -43.04
N LYS A 35 21.88 -40.43 -44.04
CA LYS A 35 22.24 -39.04 -44.29
C LYS A 35 21.01 -38.16 -44.53
N HIS A 36 20.08 -38.62 -45.37
CA HIS A 36 18.83 -37.92 -45.65
C HIS A 36 18.00 -37.70 -44.38
N ARG A 37 17.90 -38.72 -43.51
CA ARG A 37 17.19 -38.59 -42.24
C ARG A 37 17.86 -37.61 -41.27
N LEU A 38 19.17 -37.70 -41.13
CA LEU A 38 19.93 -36.79 -40.27
C LEU A 38 19.80 -35.34 -40.75
N GLU A 39 19.84 -35.11 -42.05
CA GLU A 39 19.61 -33.79 -42.65
C GLU A 39 18.20 -33.27 -42.36
N GLY A 40 17.17 -34.09 -42.54
CA GLY A 40 15.78 -33.72 -42.22
C GLY A 40 15.54 -33.42 -40.74
N MET A 41 16.31 -34.05 -39.84
CA MET A 41 16.28 -33.78 -38.40
C MET A 41 17.17 -32.59 -37.98
N GLY A 42 18.00 -32.06 -38.87
CA GLY A 42 19.00 -31.03 -38.54
C GLY A 42 20.17 -31.55 -37.69
N TYR A 43 20.43 -32.85 -37.70
CA TYR A 43 21.50 -33.52 -36.93
C TYR A 43 22.70 -33.92 -37.78
N LEU A 44 22.73 -33.58 -39.06
CA LEU A 44 23.89 -33.83 -39.92
C LEU A 44 25.10 -33.00 -39.43
N PRO A 45 26.30 -33.60 -39.29
CA PRO A 45 27.51 -32.84 -38.98
C PRO A 45 27.78 -31.73 -40.00
N ASP A 46 28.22 -30.57 -39.52
CA ASP A 46 28.30 -29.35 -40.32
C ASP A 46 29.61 -29.15 -41.11
N GLU A 47 30.65 -29.96 -40.85
CA GLU A 47 31.85 -29.97 -41.69
C GLU A 47 31.75 -31.04 -42.79
N TYR A 48 31.62 -32.31 -42.41
CA TYR A 48 31.41 -33.40 -43.36
C TYR A 48 30.78 -34.63 -42.71
N PHE A 49 30.19 -35.48 -43.55
CA PHE A 49 29.67 -36.81 -43.19
C PHE A 49 29.93 -37.76 -44.36
N LEU A 50 30.87 -38.69 -44.20
CA LEU A 50 31.48 -39.44 -45.30
C LEU A 50 31.42 -40.95 -45.07
N LEU A 51 31.02 -41.68 -46.12
CA LEU A 51 31.13 -43.14 -46.18
C LEU A 51 32.60 -43.56 -46.32
N ASP A 52 33.03 -44.53 -45.51
CA ASP A 52 34.38 -45.08 -45.54
C ASP A 52 34.66 -45.78 -46.90
N ASP A 53 35.87 -45.57 -47.43
CA ASP A 53 36.30 -46.05 -48.75
C ASP A 53 36.12 -47.56 -48.92
N HIS A 54 36.20 -48.32 -47.84
CA HIS A 54 35.99 -49.76 -47.85
C HIS A 54 34.62 -50.17 -48.39
N TRP A 55 33.58 -49.35 -48.18
CA TRP A 55 32.19 -49.67 -48.49
C TRP A 55 31.71 -49.11 -49.83
N LYS A 56 32.60 -48.48 -50.58
CA LYS A 56 32.34 -48.01 -51.94
C LYS A 56 32.27 -49.19 -52.92
N ASP A 57 31.92 -48.90 -54.17
CA ASP A 57 31.85 -49.87 -55.27
C ASP A 57 30.84 -51.02 -55.07
N GLY A 58 29.68 -50.70 -54.49
CA GLY A 58 28.54 -51.62 -54.45
C GLY A 58 28.66 -52.75 -53.43
N ARG A 59 29.53 -52.62 -52.42
CA ARG A 59 29.63 -53.63 -51.37
C ARG A 59 28.37 -53.72 -50.53
N GLU A 60 27.99 -54.95 -50.23
CA GLU A 60 26.85 -55.26 -49.38
C GLU A 60 27.23 -55.23 -47.90
N ILE A 61 26.27 -54.86 -47.06
CA ILE A 61 26.40 -54.97 -45.60
C ILE A 61 26.56 -56.46 -45.23
N PRO A 62 27.46 -56.83 -44.29
CA PRO A 62 27.60 -58.21 -43.87
C PRO A 62 26.34 -58.70 -43.16
N LYS A 63 26.05 -59.99 -43.32
CA LYS A 63 24.94 -60.62 -42.60
C LYS A 63 25.16 -60.54 -41.08
N ASP A 64 24.07 -60.34 -40.33
CA ASP A 64 24.08 -60.18 -38.88
C ASP A 64 24.95 -58.99 -38.39
N ALA A 65 25.16 -57.97 -39.25
CA ALA A 65 25.85 -56.75 -38.85
C ALA A 65 24.98 -55.88 -37.95
N ASP A 66 25.64 -55.29 -36.96
CA ASP A 66 25.10 -54.32 -36.01
C ASP A 66 25.90 -53.02 -36.07
N ILE A 67 25.32 -51.92 -35.61
CA ILE A 67 25.92 -50.59 -35.65
C ILE A 67 26.20 -50.04 -34.25
N PHE A 68 27.30 -49.33 -34.09
CA PHE A 68 27.52 -48.49 -32.92
C PHE A 68 28.31 -47.24 -33.28
N CYS A 69 28.14 -46.20 -32.47
CA CYS A 69 28.74 -44.89 -32.67
C CYS A 69 29.74 -44.59 -31.56
N THR A 70 30.83 -43.90 -31.89
CA THR A 70 31.74 -43.28 -30.92
C THR A 70 31.90 -41.81 -31.25
N THR A 71 31.72 -40.96 -30.25
CA THR A 71 31.89 -39.51 -30.35
C THR A 71 33.03 -39.08 -29.45
N ASP A 72 34.00 -38.34 -29.97
CA ASP A 72 35.14 -37.85 -29.19
C ASP A 72 35.77 -36.59 -29.80
N TYR A 73 36.62 -35.91 -29.03
CA TYR A 73 37.48 -34.84 -29.52
C TYR A 73 38.63 -35.43 -30.36
N GLY A 74 38.80 -34.95 -31.58
CA GLY A 74 39.90 -35.38 -32.45
C GLY A 74 41.19 -34.62 -32.20
N ALA A 75 42.29 -35.11 -32.80
CA ALA A 75 43.59 -34.45 -32.76
C ALA A 75 43.69 -33.21 -33.69
N SER A 76 42.71 -33.05 -34.59
CA SER A 76 42.56 -31.91 -35.49
C SER A 76 41.26 -31.18 -35.13
N GLU A 77 41.26 -29.84 -35.17
CA GLU A 77 40.13 -28.96 -34.81
C GLU A 77 38.77 -29.57 -35.18
N GLY A 78 37.90 -29.84 -34.20
CA GLY A 78 36.54 -30.38 -34.38
C GLY A 78 36.21 -31.60 -33.52
N VAL A 79 34.93 -31.91 -33.38
CA VAL A 79 34.43 -33.13 -32.74
C VAL A 79 34.16 -34.18 -33.81
N TYR A 80 34.56 -35.42 -33.55
CA TYR A 80 34.43 -36.54 -34.48
C TYR A 80 33.32 -37.48 -34.06
N LEU A 81 32.66 -38.05 -35.07
CA LEU A 81 31.70 -39.15 -34.94
C LEU A 81 32.14 -40.28 -35.86
N ASP A 82 32.55 -41.38 -35.26
CA ASP A 82 32.84 -42.61 -36.00
C ASP A 82 31.70 -43.61 -35.80
N VAL A 83 31.17 -44.11 -36.90
CA VAL A 83 30.13 -45.11 -36.93
C VAL A 83 30.75 -46.41 -37.44
N TYR A 84 30.57 -47.49 -36.70
CA TYR A 84 31.16 -48.79 -36.98
C TYR A 84 30.09 -49.85 -37.23
N LEU A 85 30.39 -50.76 -38.15
CA LEU A 85 29.67 -52.01 -38.32
C LEU A 85 30.40 -53.14 -37.61
N LYS A 86 29.65 -53.96 -36.88
CA LYS A 86 30.15 -55.12 -36.14
C LYS A 86 29.34 -56.36 -36.47
N TRP A 87 30.00 -57.42 -36.91
CA TRP A 87 29.38 -58.72 -37.20
C TRP A 87 30.29 -59.86 -36.76
N TYR A 88 29.84 -61.11 -36.91
CA TYR A 88 30.64 -62.29 -36.60
C TYR A 88 30.95 -63.10 -37.85
N GLU A 89 32.21 -63.48 -38.02
CA GLU A 89 32.66 -64.40 -39.07
C GLU A 89 33.46 -65.53 -38.42
N GLU A 90 33.06 -66.78 -38.66
CA GLU A 90 33.66 -67.97 -38.03
C GLU A 90 33.75 -67.90 -36.49
N GLY A 91 32.78 -67.23 -35.85
CA GLY A 91 32.74 -67.05 -34.40
C GLY A 91 33.67 -65.95 -33.85
N LYS A 92 34.37 -65.20 -34.71
CA LYS A 92 35.19 -64.05 -34.32
C LYS A 92 34.46 -62.74 -34.63
N PRO A 93 34.43 -61.77 -33.68
CA PRO A 93 33.85 -60.46 -33.95
C PRO A 93 34.75 -59.66 -34.89
N ILE A 94 34.17 -59.15 -35.97
CA ILE A 94 34.80 -58.20 -36.88
C ILE A 94 34.16 -56.84 -36.65
N THR A 95 34.97 -55.79 -36.58
CA THR A 95 34.52 -54.41 -36.48
C THR A 95 35.20 -53.60 -37.57
N ARG A 96 34.43 -52.86 -38.36
CA ARG A 96 34.96 -51.97 -39.40
C ARG A 96 34.30 -50.61 -39.34
N SER A 97 35.10 -49.57 -39.60
CA SER A 97 34.60 -48.22 -39.83
C SER A 97 33.60 -48.22 -40.98
N PHE A 98 32.52 -47.49 -40.84
CA PHE A 98 31.46 -47.36 -41.82
C PHE A 98 31.29 -45.90 -42.25
N ILE A 99 31.15 -44.98 -41.31
CA ILE A 99 30.95 -43.55 -41.59
C ILE A 99 31.80 -42.72 -40.63
N THR A 100 32.38 -41.64 -41.14
CA THR A 100 33.01 -40.61 -40.31
C THR A 100 32.32 -39.27 -40.52
N GLY A 101 31.89 -38.65 -39.42
CA GLY A 101 31.33 -37.31 -39.35
C GLY A 101 32.23 -36.37 -38.55
N LYS A 102 32.20 -35.08 -38.88
CA LYS A 102 32.97 -34.06 -38.16
C LYS A 102 32.23 -32.73 -38.08
N THR A 103 32.37 -32.03 -36.95
CA THR A 103 31.92 -30.65 -36.78
C THR A 103 33.00 -29.62 -37.10
N LEU A 104 32.58 -28.44 -37.56
CA LEU A 104 33.46 -27.28 -37.78
C LEU A 104 34.06 -26.71 -36.48
N GLY A 105 33.36 -26.90 -35.34
CA GLY A 105 33.77 -26.41 -34.03
C GLY A 105 34.18 -27.54 -33.07
N GLU A 106 34.97 -27.18 -32.05
CA GLU A 106 35.52 -28.11 -31.05
C GLU A 106 35.07 -27.82 -29.61
N ASN A 107 34.03 -27.00 -29.42
CA ASN A 107 33.58 -26.63 -28.07
C ASN A 107 32.62 -27.69 -27.47
N GLY A 108 32.23 -27.50 -26.20
CA GLY A 108 31.31 -28.41 -25.52
C GLY A 108 29.95 -28.56 -26.19
N ASN A 109 29.40 -27.50 -26.81
CA ASN A 109 28.13 -27.58 -27.53
C ASN A 109 28.25 -28.40 -28.81
N ASP A 110 29.39 -28.30 -29.51
CA ASP A 110 29.69 -29.15 -30.66
C ASP A 110 29.75 -30.63 -30.26
N LEU A 111 30.32 -30.92 -29.08
CA LEU A 111 30.35 -32.27 -28.52
C LEU A 111 28.93 -32.78 -28.21
N ASP A 112 28.12 -31.98 -27.52
CA ASP A 112 26.75 -32.34 -27.18
C ASP A 112 25.89 -32.59 -28.44
N ARG A 113 26.02 -31.71 -29.44
CA ARG A 113 25.37 -31.89 -30.75
C ARG A 113 25.82 -33.19 -31.42
N MET A 114 27.10 -33.52 -31.38
CA MET A 114 27.61 -34.76 -31.97
C MET A 114 27.13 -36.01 -31.23
N PHE A 115 26.95 -35.95 -29.90
CA PHE A 115 26.28 -37.02 -29.15
C PHE A 115 24.80 -37.17 -29.51
N LEU A 116 24.09 -36.06 -29.79
CA LEU A 116 22.72 -36.12 -30.31
C LEU A 116 22.67 -36.78 -31.70
N THR A 117 23.62 -36.45 -32.58
CA THR A 117 23.77 -37.14 -33.87
C THR A 117 24.03 -38.63 -33.68
N ALA A 118 24.97 -39.01 -32.80
CA ALA A 118 25.24 -40.41 -32.48
C ALA A 118 23.99 -41.16 -31.99
N SER A 119 23.24 -40.53 -31.08
CA SER A 119 21.97 -41.07 -30.57
C SER A 119 20.93 -41.23 -31.68
N ALA A 120 20.80 -40.25 -32.58
CA ALA A 120 19.87 -40.32 -33.70
C ALA A 120 20.23 -41.46 -34.67
N ILE A 121 21.52 -41.69 -34.92
CA ILE A 121 22.00 -42.83 -35.71
C ILE A 121 21.63 -44.15 -35.03
N THR A 122 21.97 -44.33 -33.75
CA THR A 122 21.63 -45.57 -33.02
C THR A 122 20.12 -45.84 -33.07
N LYS A 123 19.30 -44.82 -32.84
CA LYS A 123 17.83 -44.95 -32.93
C LYS A 123 17.34 -45.28 -34.34
N ALA A 124 18.02 -44.81 -35.39
CA ALA A 124 17.65 -45.11 -36.77
C ALA A 124 17.78 -46.61 -37.10
N PHE A 125 18.73 -47.32 -36.48
CA PHE A 125 18.99 -48.74 -36.71
C PHE A 125 18.40 -49.68 -35.65
N HIS A 126 18.23 -49.21 -34.41
CA HIS A 126 17.71 -50.04 -33.31
C HIS A 126 16.24 -49.72 -32.95
N GLY A 127 15.71 -48.61 -33.46
CA GLY A 127 14.47 -48.04 -32.96
C GLY A 127 14.64 -47.43 -31.57
N ASP A 128 13.58 -46.81 -31.05
CA ASP A 128 13.66 -46.06 -29.77
C ASP A 128 13.58 -46.94 -28.51
N HIS A 129 13.68 -48.28 -28.68
CA HIS A 129 13.69 -49.30 -27.62
C HIS A 129 12.77 -49.01 -26.39
N ALA A 130 11.53 -48.59 -26.62
CA ALA A 130 10.54 -48.42 -25.54
C ALA A 130 10.09 -49.75 -24.89
N THR A 131 10.57 -50.91 -25.37
CA THR A 131 10.21 -52.23 -24.85
C THR A 131 11.40 -53.18 -24.85
N HIS A 132 12.02 -53.40 -23.69
CA HIS A 132 12.83 -54.60 -23.47
C HIS A 132 11.93 -55.83 -23.64
N ALA A 133 12.38 -56.79 -24.45
CA ALA A 133 11.66 -57.98 -24.92
C ALA A 133 11.21 -59.01 -23.84
N ARG A 134 10.88 -58.60 -22.60
CA ARG A 134 10.38 -59.53 -21.55
C ARG A 134 8.96 -59.29 -21.07
N TYR A 135 8.25 -58.24 -21.52
CA TYR A 135 6.84 -58.07 -21.19
C TYR A 135 6.06 -57.48 -22.37
N MET A 136 5.20 -58.27 -23.01
CA MET A 136 4.08 -57.71 -23.79
C MET A 136 3.08 -57.12 -22.78
N LYS A 137 3.02 -55.78 -22.68
CA LYS A 137 1.86 -55.11 -22.08
C LYS A 137 0.71 -55.18 -23.08
N ILE A 138 -0.30 -55.99 -22.78
CA ILE A 138 -1.58 -55.95 -23.49
C ILE A 138 -2.35 -54.74 -22.94
N GLY A 139 -2.62 -53.76 -23.80
CA GLY A 139 -3.45 -52.60 -23.50
C GLY A 139 -2.74 -51.53 -22.66
N GLY A 140 -2.03 -50.63 -23.33
CA GLY A 140 -1.48 -49.43 -22.71
C GLY A 140 -1.14 -48.42 -23.78
N VAL A 141 -1.82 -47.27 -23.73
CA VAL A 141 -1.50 -46.06 -24.50
C VAL A 141 0.00 -45.80 -24.36
N GLU A 142 0.68 -45.59 -25.48
CA GLU A 142 2.07 -45.10 -25.47
C GLU A 142 2.08 -43.73 -24.77
N GLU A 143 2.61 -43.67 -23.55
CA GLU A 143 3.08 -42.41 -23.00
C GLU A 143 4.38 -42.07 -23.71
N ASP A 144 4.24 -41.39 -24.84
CA ASP A 144 5.29 -40.63 -25.49
C ASP A 144 5.77 -39.57 -24.49
N THR A 145 6.72 -39.92 -23.63
CA THR A 145 7.40 -38.97 -22.75
C THR A 145 8.33 -38.14 -23.63
N GLY A 146 7.74 -37.22 -24.39
CA GLY A 146 8.38 -36.35 -25.37
C GLY A 146 9.43 -35.44 -24.73
N GLY A 147 10.64 -35.96 -24.55
CA GLY A 147 11.83 -35.19 -24.22
C GLY A 147 12.45 -34.65 -25.51
N SER A 148 11.92 -33.57 -26.07
CA SER A 148 12.61 -32.86 -27.15
C SER A 148 13.79 -32.08 -26.57
N VAL A 149 15.02 -32.49 -26.90
CA VAL A 149 16.23 -31.71 -26.60
C VAL A 149 16.39 -30.66 -27.69
N VAL A 150 16.08 -29.40 -27.39
CA VAL A 150 16.24 -28.27 -28.32
C VAL A 150 17.60 -27.62 -28.08
N HIS A 151 18.49 -27.69 -29.07
CA HIS A 151 19.75 -26.97 -29.06
C HIS A 151 19.58 -25.61 -29.76
N LEU A 152 19.76 -24.51 -29.04
CA LEU A 152 19.64 -23.15 -29.57
C LEU A 152 21.03 -22.56 -29.85
N SER A 153 21.23 -22.01 -31.04
CA SER A 153 22.40 -21.19 -31.35
C SER A 153 22.44 -19.90 -30.52
N GLN A 154 23.60 -19.24 -30.44
CA GLN A 154 23.72 -17.96 -29.73
C GLN A 154 22.78 -16.87 -30.27
N GLN A 155 22.51 -16.87 -31.58
CA GLN A 155 21.59 -15.92 -32.21
C GLN A 155 20.13 -16.20 -31.80
N GLU A 156 19.72 -17.47 -31.81
CA GLU A 156 18.37 -17.88 -31.39
C GLU A 156 18.15 -17.63 -29.90
N GLN A 157 19.16 -17.91 -29.05
CA GLN A 157 19.11 -17.56 -27.62
C GLN A 157 18.89 -16.07 -27.42
N LYS A 158 19.61 -15.22 -28.17
CA LYS A 158 19.45 -13.77 -28.08
C LYS A 158 18.05 -13.31 -28.48
N VAL A 159 17.51 -13.82 -29.59
CA VAL A 159 16.15 -13.49 -30.06
C VAL A 159 15.09 -13.91 -29.03
N ILE A 160 15.24 -15.10 -28.44
CA ILE A 160 14.31 -15.58 -27.41
C ILE A 160 14.39 -14.72 -26.15
N ILE A 161 15.60 -14.35 -25.70
CA ILE A 161 15.78 -13.47 -24.54
C ILE A 161 15.13 -12.10 -24.80
N GLU A 162 15.37 -11.49 -25.97
CA GLU A 162 14.78 -10.21 -26.33
C GLU A 162 13.24 -10.26 -26.35
N ALA A 163 12.66 -11.31 -26.94
CA ALA A 163 11.20 -11.51 -26.95
C ALA A 163 10.62 -11.68 -25.53
N LEU A 164 11.31 -12.39 -24.65
CA LEU A 164 10.88 -12.57 -23.25
C LEU A 164 10.99 -11.27 -22.45
N VAL A 165 12.03 -10.47 -22.66
CA VAL A 165 12.17 -9.15 -22.03
C VAL A 165 11.07 -8.20 -22.49
N GLU A 166 10.81 -8.12 -23.80
CA GLU A 166 9.76 -7.26 -24.34
C GLU A 166 8.37 -7.68 -23.82
N GLN A 167 8.10 -8.99 -23.76
CA GLN A 167 6.84 -9.50 -23.22
C GLN A 167 6.68 -9.15 -21.73
N ARG A 168 7.75 -9.23 -20.95
CA ARG A 168 7.75 -8.80 -19.54
C ARG A 168 7.45 -7.31 -19.42
N GLU A 169 8.08 -6.46 -20.23
CA GLU A 169 7.83 -5.01 -20.21
C GLU A 169 6.38 -4.68 -20.56
N ARG A 170 5.80 -5.33 -21.58
CA ARG A 170 4.38 -5.17 -21.93
C ARG A 170 3.45 -5.60 -20.79
N GLN A 171 3.76 -6.71 -20.12
CA GLN A 171 3.00 -7.16 -18.95
C GLN A 171 3.10 -6.16 -17.79
N GLU A 172 4.29 -5.66 -17.48
CA GLU A 172 4.49 -4.64 -16.43
C GLU A 172 3.72 -3.35 -16.75
N GLN A 173 3.67 -2.91 -18.01
CA GLN A 173 2.90 -1.74 -18.42
C GLN A 173 1.38 -1.96 -18.26
N ALA A 174 0.87 -3.11 -18.69
CA ALA A 174 -0.54 -3.48 -18.56
C ALA A 174 -0.95 -3.55 -17.07
N MET A 175 -0.12 -4.19 -16.24
CA MET A 175 -0.32 -4.24 -14.78
C MET A 175 -0.29 -2.84 -14.17
N GLY A 176 0.62 -1.97 -14.61
CA GLY A 176 0.69 -0.59 -14.14
C GLY A 176 -0.59 0.21 -14.39
N GLN A 177 -1.28 0.01 -15.52
CA GLN A 177 -2.57 0.66 -15.78
C GLN A 177 -3.67 0.14 -14.86
N THR A 178 -3.71 -1.17 -14.61
CA THR A 178 -4.66 -1.78 -13.67
C THR A 178 -4.39 -1.30 -12.24
N GLU A 179 -3.14 -1.25 -11.80
CA GLU A 179 -2.75 -0.71 -10.48
C GLU A 179 -3.12 0.76 -10.33
N GLN A 180 -2.92 1.59 -11.36
CA GLN A 180 -3.34 2.99 -11.32
C GLN A 180 -4.85 3.14 -11.17
N LEU A 181 -5.64 2.31 -11.85
CA LEU A 181 -7.09 2.32 -11.71
C LEU A 181 -7.50 1.92 -10.29
N LEU A 182 -6.95 0.83 -9.77
CA LEU A 182 -7.20 0.38 -8.40
C LEU A 182 -6.81 1.43 -7.36
N ARG A 183 -5.69 2.12 -7.56
CA ARG A 183 -5.25 3.24 -6.69
C ARG A 183 -6.20 4.43 -6.74
N ARG A 184 -6.77 4.74 -7.92
CA ARG A 184 -7.82 5.78 -8.05
C ARG A 184 -9.12 5.38 -7.37
N MET A 185 -9.49 4.10 -7.42
CA MET A 185 -10.72 3.59 -6.79
C MET A 185 -10.61 3.51 -5.26
N THR A 186 -9.45 3.09 -4.73
CA THR A 186 -9.21 2.94 -3.29
C THR A 186 -8.83 4.25 -2.61
N GLY A 187 -8.29 5.22 -3.37
CA GLY A 187 -8.03 6.59 -2.90
C GLY A 187 -6.71 6.76 -2.13
N SER A 188 -6.24 5.76 -1.38
CA SER A 188 -4.96 5.81 -0.65
C SER A 188 -4.13 4.52 -0.82
N ILE A 189 -2.82 4.62 -0.59
CA ILE A 189 -1.91 3.45 -0.67
C ILE A 189 -2.22 2.43 0.43
N THR A 190 -2.60 2.89 1.62
CA THR A 190 -2.95 2.01 2.73
C THR A 190 -4.23 1.23 2.42
N GLU A 191 -5.24 1.90 1.85
CA GLU A 191 -6.49 1.27 1.45
C GLU A 191 -6.32 0.30 0.27
N TYR A 192 -5.45 0.65 -0.68
CA TYR A 192 -5.03 -0.27 -1.73
C TYR A 192 -4.46 -1.57 -1.13
N VAL A 193 -3.50 -1.47 -0.20
CA VAL A 193 -2.87 -2.64 0.41
C VAL A 193 -3.88 -3.46 1.22
N ASN A 194 -4.78 -2.79 1.97
CA ASN A 194 -5.84 -3.47 2.72
C ASN A 194 -6.81 -4.23 1.81
N THR A 195 -7.15 -3.67 0.64
CA THR A 195 -8.11 -4.26 -0.30
C THR A 195 -7.49 -5.37 -1.15
N VAL A 196 -6.30 -5.14 -1.69
CA VAL A 196 -5.63 -6.04 -2.65
C VAL A 196 -4.79 -7.11 -1.93
N GLY A 197 -4.34 -6.83 -0.69
CA GLY A 197 -3.47 -7.72 0.08
C GLY A 197 -2.01 -7.75 -0.40
N MET A 198 -1.66 -6.96 -1.42
CA MET A 198 -0.31 -6.85 -1.97
C MET A 198 0.08 -5.38 -2.13
N ARG A 199 1.38 -5.09 -2.16
CA ARG A 199 1.91 -3.75 -2.48
C ARG A 199 1.98 -3.56 -4.00
N PRO A 200 1.74 -2.35 -4.52
CA PRO A 200 1.92 -2.08 -5.94
C PRO A 200 3.35 -2.35 -6.41
N LEU A 201 3.52 -2.75 -7.67
CA LEU A 201 4.82 -2.94 -8.31
C LEU A 201 5.67 -1.66 -8.29
N ARG A 202 5.05 -0.50 -8.50
CA ARG A 202 5.71 0.80 -8.48
C ARG A 202 5.11 1.69 -7.39
N MET A 203 5.97 2.13 -6.46
CA MET A 203 5.60 3.04 -5.39
C MET A 203 6.50 4.27 -5.38
N SER A 204 5.89 5.44 -5.19
CA SER A 204 6.62 6.67 -4.91
C SER A 204 7.33 6.59 -3.55
N ASP A 205 8.32 7.44 -3.30
CA ASP A 205 8.95 7.50 -1.98
C ASP A 205 7.95 8.00 -0.91
N PHE A 206 6.96 8.81 -1.30
CA PHE A 206 5.83 9.15 -0.43
C PHE A 206 5.02 7.92 -0.03
N ASP A 207 4.60 7.09 -0.99
CA ASP A 207 3.84 5.86 -0.72
C ASP A 207 4.61 4.92 0.22
N LYS A 208 5.91 4.77 -0.02
CA LYS A 208 6.76 3.94 0.84
C LYS A 208 6.88 4.52 2.26
N ALA A 209 6.93 5.85 2.40
CA ALA A 209 6.95 6.50 3.70
C ALA A 209 5.61 6.33 4.44
N VAL A 210 4.48 6.46 3.76
CA VAL A 210 3.14 6.22 4.33
C VAL A 210 2.99 4.76 4.79
N LEU A 211 3.44 3.80 3.99
CA LEU A 211 3.45 2.39 4.41
C LEU A 211 4.41 2.15 5.59
N ALA A 212 5.58 2.77 5.60
CA ALA A 212 6.49 2.68 6.75
C ALA A 212 5.89 3.29 8.03
N ILE A 213 5.09 4.36 7.91
CA ILE A 213 4.29 4.89 9.01
C ILE A 213 3.26 3.84 9.44
N GLN A 214 2.49 3.24 8.53
CA GLN A 214 1.50 2.23 8.88
C GLN A 214 2.12 1.02 9.60
N ASP A 215 3.26 0.54 9.11
CA ASP A 215 3.96 -0.64 9.64
C ASP A 215 4.77 -0.33 10.91
N GLY A 216 5.15 0.93 11.14
CA GLY A 216 6.01 1.32 12.25
C GLY A 216 7.49 1.13 12.02
N GLU A 217 7.90 1.09 10.76
CA GLU A 217 9.29 0.92 10.38
C GLU A 217 10.02 2.27 10.40
N LEU A 218 10.53 2.67 11.57
CA LEU A 218 11.16 3.98 11.77
C LEU A 218 12.35 4.24 10.82
N GLU A 219 13.20 3.23 10.59
CA GLU A 219 14.38 3.39 9.71
C GLU A 219 13.99 3.48 8.23
N ALA A 220 13.00 2.69 7.79
CA ALA A 220 12.46 2.80 6.45
C ALA A 220 11.80 4.17 6.24
N PHE A 221 11.03 4.63 7.23
CA PHE A 221 10.42 5.96 7.23
C PHE A 221 11.48 7.06 7.08
N LYS A 222 12.55 7.07 7.89
CA LYS A 222 13.62 8.08 7.77
C LYS A 222 14.23 8.10 6.37
N LYS A 223 14.49 6.91 5.80
CA LYS A 223 15.08 6.77 4.46
C LYS A 223 14.21 7.40 3.37
N TYR A 224 12.90 7.18 3.42
CA TYR A 224 11.97 7.67 2.40
C TYR A 224 11.55 9.12 2.66
N ALA A 225 11.31 9.50 3.91
CA ALA A 225 10.93 10.86 4.29
C ALA A 225 11.97 11.91 3.86
N ALA A 226 13.26 11.58 3.91
CA ALA A 226 14.34 12.47 3.47
C ALA A 226 14.34 12.78 1.96
N ARG A 227 13.53 12.07 1.15
CA ARG A 227 13.46 12.19 -0.31
C ARG A 227 12.14 12.80 -0.79
N ILE A 228 11.24 13.11 0.13
CA ILE A 228 9.90 13.61 -0.20
C ILE A 228 9.98 15.11 -0.52
N PRO A 229 9.32 15.57 -1.60
CA PRO A 229 9.24 16.99 -1.91
C PRO A 229 8.53 17.78 -0.80
N TYR A 230 8.96 19.03 -0.57
CA TYR A 230 8.39 19.95 0.43
C TYR A 230 6.84 19.98 0.43
N GLN A 231 6.24 20.02 -0.76
CA GLN A 231 4.78 20.08 -0.96
C GLN A 231 4.00 18.90 -0.36
N GLN A 232 4.64 17.77 -0.09
CA GLN A 232 3.99 16.56 0.43
C GLN A 232 4.33 16.28 1.90
N GLU A 233 5.25 17.05 2.50
CA GLU A 233 5.72 16.77 3.84
C GLU A 233 4.66 17.05 4.91
N GLU A 234 3.75 18.00 4.66
CA GLU A 234 2.62 18.32 5.52
C GLU A 234 1.58 17.20 5.51
N THR A 235 1.28 16.64 4.34
CA THR A 235 0.42 15.45 4.24
C THR A 235 1.03 14.27 5.00
N LEU A 236 2.34 14.08 4.89
CA LEU A 236 3.05 13.03 5.63
C LEU A 236 3.02 13.26 7.15
N LEU A 237 3.05 14.52 7.61
CA LEU A 237 2.90 14.87 9.02
C LEU A 237 1.54 14.43 9.56
N VAL A 238 0.46 14.66 8.80
CA VAL A 238 -0.89 14.21 9.15
C VAL A 238 -0.96 12.69 9.28
N GLU A 239 -0.35 11.95 8.35
CA GLU A 239 -0.26 10.48 8.43
C GLU A 239 0.53 10.01 9.66
N ALA A 240 1.70 10.60 9.92
CA ALA A 240 2.53 10.24 11.07
C ALA A 240 1.83 10.57 12.41
N ALA A 241 1.11 11.68 12.47
CA ALA A 241 0.35 12.08 13.64
C ALA A 241 -0.75 11.06 13.99
N GLY A 242 -1.38 10.46 12.96
CA GLY A 242 -2.37 9.38 13.11
C GLY A 242 -1.78 8.00 13.46
N ARG A 243 -0.46 7.85 13.61
CA ARG A 243 0.14 6.59 14.06
C ARG A 243 0.20 6.50 15.59
N PRO A 244 -0.38 5.47 16.24
CA PRO A 244 -0.28 5.31 17.69
C PRO A 244 1.12 4.89 18.17
N GLY A 245 1.38 5.16 19.45
CA GLY A 245 2.54 4.65 20.19
C GLY A 245 3.85 5.41 19.98
N ALA A 246 4.89 4.99 20.70
CA ALA A 246 6.18 5.68 20.78
C ALA A 246 6.85 5.90 19.41
N VAL A 247 6.72 4.93 18.50
CA VAL A 247 7.26 5.04 17.14
C VAL A 247 6.53 6.14 16.36
N GLY A 248 5.20 6.21 16.44
CA GLY A 248 4.41 7.27 15.81
C GLY A 248 4.76 8.65 16.35
N ARG A 249 4.93 8.79 17.67
CA ARG A 249 5.42 10.03 18.28
C ARG A 249 6.78 10.45 17.72
N LYS A 250 7.72 9.51 17.57
CA LYS A 250 9.04 9.81 17.00
C LYS A 250 8.96 10.22 15.54
N MET A 251 8.11 9.57 14.74
CA MET A 251 7.89 9.93 13.33
C MET A 251 7.30 11.34 13.21
N THR A 252 6.27 11.68 14.00
CA THR A 252 5.70 13.04 14.06
C THR A 252 6.74 14.07 14.48
N GLU A 253 7.52 13.78 15.53
CA GLU A 253 8.57 14.67 16.03
C GLU A 253 9.64 14.96 14.98
N LEU A 254 10.05 13.93 14.20
CA LEU A 254 11.02 14.06 13.12
C LEU A 254 10.52 14.98 12.00
N LEU A 255 9.23 14.89 11.62
CA LEU A 255 8.66 15.76 10.58
C LEU A 255 8.46 17.19 11.03
N MET A 256 8.28 17.40 12.34
CA MET A 256 8.21 18.74 12.92
C MET A 256 9.59 19.31 13.22
N ARG A 257 10.66 18.50 13.25
CA ARG A 257 11.98 18.93 13.68
C ARG A 257 12.51 20.04 12.76
N ASP A 258 12.95 21.14 13.37
CA ASP A 258 13.51 22.30 12.69
C ASP A 258 12.58 22.99 11.68
N ARG A 259 11.26 22.70 11.73
CA ARG A 259 10.24 23.36 10.90
C ARG A 259 9.50 24.43 11.69
N CYS A 260 9.47 25.63 11.11
CA CYS A 260 8.76 26.78 11.66
C CYS A 260 7.65 27.33 10.76
N ASN A 261 7.47 26.76 9.55
CA ASN A 261 6.54 27.26 8.52
C ASN A 261 5.55 26.18 8.07
N ILE A 262 4.97 25.44 9.03
CA ILE A 262 3.91 24.47 8.72
C ILE A 262 2.59 25.23 8.52
N ASP A 263 1.85 24.88 7.47
CA ASP A 263 0.51 25.39 7.24
C ASP A 263 -0.44 25.14 8.43
N TYR A 264 -1.27 26.15 8.75
CA TYR A 264 -2.20 26.09 9.88
C TYR A 264 -3.18 24.91 9.74
N ALA A 265 -3.79 24.73 8.57
CA ALA A 265 -4.77 23.68 8.35
C ALA A 265 -4.13 22.29 8.41
N ALA A 266 -2.93 22.12 7.85
CA ALA A 266 -2.16 20.88 7.97
C ALA A 266 -1.83 20.55 9.43
N TYR A 267 -1.39 21.55 10.22
CA TYR A 267 -1.07 21.36 11.63
C TYR A 267 -2.31 20.99 12.46
N CYS A 268 -3.44 21.67 12.23
CA CYS A 268 -4.73 21.34 12.83
C CYS A 268 -5.15 19.90 12.51
N ASN A 269 -5.05 19.49 11.24
CA ASN A 269 -5.39 18.13 10.83
C ASN A 269 -4.47 17.10 11.50
N ALA A 270 -3.18 17.38 11.61
CA ALA A 270 -2.25 16.51 12.33
C ALA A 270 -2.61 16.40 13.83
N CYS A 271 -2.97 17.51 14.49
CA CYS A 271 -3.42 17.49 15.88
C CYS A 271 -4.73 16.69 16.05
N LYS A 272 -5.71 16.87 15.15
CA LYS A 272 -6.95 16.07 15.13
C LYS A 272 -6.67 14.58 14.99
N ARG A 273 -5.77 14.20 14.07
CA ARG A 273 -5.34 12.79 13.93
C ARG A 273 -4.67 12.24 15.18
N ALA A 274 -3.89 13.05 15.90
CA ALA A 274 -3.30 12.67 17.18
C ALA A 274 -4.35 12.52 18.29
N ILE A 275 -5.41 13.34 18.26
CA ILE A 275 -6.57 13.24 19.14
C ILE A 275 -7.33 11.94 18.85
N ASP A 276 -7.65 11.65 17.58
CA ASP A 276 -8.43 10.46 17.16
C ASP A 276 -7.82 9.13 17.60
N ILE A 277 -6.50 9.06 17.71
CA ILE A 277 -5.78 7.86 18.21
C ILE A 277 -5.65 7.82 19.73
N ASN A 278 -6.23 8.79 20.43
CA ASN A 278 -6.24 8.91 21.88
C ASN A 278 -4.82 8.94 22.50
N ASP A 279 -3.88 9.68 21.90
CA ASP A 279 -2.49 9.80 22.37
C ASP A 279 -2.24 11.17 23.06
N PRO A 280 -2.55 11.32 24.36
CA PRO A 280 -2.42 12.60 25.07
C PRO A 280 -0.99 13.14 25.08
N GLU A 281 0.02 12.28 25.20
CA GLU A 281 1.41 12.72 25.22
C GLU A 281 1.80 13.37 23.89
N LYS A 282 1.37 12.76 22.77
CA LYS A 282 1.58 13.33 21.44
C LYS A 282 0.85 14.65 21.27
N VAL A 283 -0.45 14.69 21.60
CA VAL A 283 -1.27 15.91 21.49
C VAL A 283 -0.64 17.05 22.27
N LEU A 284 -0.27 16.82 23.53
CA LEU A 284 0.33 17.85 24.38
C LEU A 284 1.70 18.30 23.88
N SER A 285 2.53 17.38 23.37
CA SER A 285 3.80 17.74 22.73
C SER A 285 3.59 18.62 21.50
N MET A 286 2.55 18.37 20.71
CA MET A 286 2.20 19.20 19.55
C MET A 286 1.65 20.55 20.00
N MET A 287 0.84 20.64 21.05
CA MET A 287 0.37 21.93 21.59
C MET A 287 1.54 22.83 22.00
N VAL A 288 2.53 22.28 22.72
CA VAL A 288 3.73 23.03 23.14
C VAL A 288 4.53 23.57 21.94
N ARG A 289 4.54 22.84 20.83
CA ARG A 289 5.30 23.22 19.62
C ARG A 289 4.51 24.09 18.65
N ALA A 290 3.20 24.27 18.84
CA ALA A 290 2.32 24.94 17.88
C ALA A 290 2.84 26.33 17.50
N GLN A 291 3.13 27.17 18.50
CA GLN A 291 3.59 28.56 18.29
C GLN A 291 4.92 28.64 17.53
N ALA A 292 5.80 27.65 17.73
CA ALA A 292 7.10 27.61 17.06
C ALA A 292 7.03 26.99 15.65
N SER A 293 5.97 26.22 15.36
CA SER A 293 5.83 25.44 14.13
C SER A 293 4.96 26.14 13.08
N VAL A 294 4.05 27.03 13.51
CA VAL A 294 3.07 27.72 12.67
C VAL A 294 3.27 29.24 12.79
N PRO A 295 3.66 29.96 11.72
CA PRO A 295 4.00 31.39 11.78
C PRO A 295 2.88 32.34 12.22
N GLN A 296 1.63 31.99 11.89
CA GLN A 296 0.42 32.76 12.20
C GLN A 296 -0.57 31.86 12.93
N LEU A 297 -0.15 31.33 14.09
CA LEU A 297 -1.04 30.53 14.92
C LEU A 297 -2.14 31.41 15.48
N GLU A 298 -3.40 31.10 15.15
CA GLU A 298 -4.53 31.80 15.74
C GLU A 298 -4.66 31.47 17.23
N PRO A 299 -4.93 32.45 18.12
CA PRO A 299 -5.11 32.19 19.55
C PRO A 299 -6.23 31.17 19.85
N SER A 300 -7.26 31.09 19.00
CA SER A 300 -8.38 30.14 19.11
C SER A 300 -7.98 28.68 18.94
N PHE A 301 -6.83 28.41 18.29
CA PHE A 301 -6.35 27.07 17.95
C PHE A 301 -6.48 26.09 19.10
N PHE A 302 -6.03 26.47 20.30
CA PHE A 302 -6.03 25.58 21.46
C PHE A 302 -7.46 25.26 21.91
N GLY A 303 -8.35 26.26 21.90
CA GLY A 303 -9.77 26.08 22.19
C GLY A 303 -10.48 25.21 21.15
N GLU A 304 -10.14 25.35 19.86
CA GLU A 304 -10.65 24.50 18.78
C GLU A 304 -10.21 23.04 18.96
N MET A 305 -8.94 22.79 19.32
CA MET A 305 -8.45 21.44 19.59
C MET A 305 -9.08 20.83 20.85
N ALA A 306 -9.31 21.64 21.89
CA ALA A 306 -10.04 21.21 23.07
C ALA A 306 -11.50 20.85 22.74
N SER A 307 -12.17 21.69 21.93
CA SER A 307 -13.55 21.45 21.49
C SER A 307 -13.67 20.20 20.63
N TYR A 308 -12.70 19.98 19.72
CA TYR A 308 -12.63 18.76 18.92
C TYR A 308 -12.43 17.51 19.79
N ALA A 309 -11.52 17.57 20.76
CA ALA A 309 -11.25 16.47 21.67
C ALA A 309 -12.42 16.16 22.62
N HIS A 310 -13.31 17.11 22.90
CA HIS A 310 -14.43 16.91 23.83
C HIS A 310 -15.34 15.74 23.43
N SER A 311 -15.65 15.60 22.13
CA SER A 311 -16.61 14.62 21.62
C SER A 311 -16.28 13.17 22.03
N ASP A 312 -15.04 12.73 21.79
CA ASP A 312 -14.63 11.34 22.00
C ASP A 312 -13.57 11.18 23.12
N HIS A 313 -12.84 12.24 23.44
CA HIS A 313 -11.65 12.20 24.29
C HIS A 313 -11.61 13.36 25.32
N ARG A 314 -12.70 13.52 26.09
CA ARG A 314 -12.89 14.58 27.10
C ARG A 314 -11.69 14.85 28.01
N PHE A 315 -10.96 13.82 28.42
CA PHE A 315 -9.80 14.01 29.29
C PHE A 315 -8.65 14.78 28.58
N ILE A 316 -8.49 14.59 27.26
CA ILE A 316 -7.54 15.35 26.44
C ILE A 316 -8.00 16.82 26.38
N ALA A 317 -9.29 17.06 26.15
CA ALA A 317 -9.84 18.42 26.16
C ALA A 317 -9.56 19.16 27.48
N LYS A 318 -9.81 18.49 28.62
CA LYS A 318 -9.52 19.02 29.97
C LYS A 318 -8.02 19.32 30.16
N GLU A 319 -7.15 18.42 29.69
CA GLU A 319 -5.70 18.59 29.79
C GLU A 319 -5.16 19.71 28.89
N ILE A 320 -5.80 19.97 27.74
CA ILE A 320 -5.52 21.15 26.91
C ILE A 320 -5.92 22.41 27.68
N ILE A 321 -7.18 22.52 28.12
CA ILE A 321 -7.72 23.70 28.83
C ILE A 321 -6.88 24.04 30.07
N LYS A 322 -6.45 23.03 30.82
CA LYS A 322 -5.60 23.19 32.00
C LYS A 322 -4.30 23.92 31.67
N ARG A 323 -3.68 23.60 30.53
CA ARG A 323 -2.37 24.16 30.10
C ARG A 323 -2.48 25.48 29.37
N CYS A 324 -3.65 25.82 28.81
CA CYS A 324 -3.84 27.08 28.09
C CYS A 324 -3.73 28.29 29.02
N GLY A 325 -3.19 29.40 28.52
CA GLY A 325 -3.24 30.70 29.18
C GLY A 325 -4.59 31.40 29.00
N GLU A 326 -4.74 32.58 29.63
CA GLU A 326 -5.95 33.40 29.52
C GLU A 326 -6.22 33.83 28.08
N GLU A 327 -5.23 34.36 27.37
CA GLU A 327 -5.38 34.81 25.97
C GLU A 327 -5.90 33.69 25.04
N GLN A 328 -5.40 32.46 25.22
CA GLN A 328 -5.78 31.30 24.42
C GLN A 328 -7.21 30.82 24.71
N ILE A 329 -7.67 30.91 25.96
CA ILE A 329 -9.04 30.55 26.34
C ILE A 329 -10.03 31.66 26.03
N ALA A 330 -9.63 32.93 26.16
CA ALA A 330 -10.45 34.06 25.76
C ALA A 330 -10.78 34.04 24.27
N ALA A 331 -9.86 33.53 23.44
CA ALA A 331 -10.08 33.33 22.01
C ALA A 331 -10.73 31.98 21.65
N ALA A 332 -11.00 31.11 22.62
CA ALA A 332 -11.60 29.80 22.34
C ALA A 332 -13.03 29.94 21.77
N PRO A 333 -13.49 28.98 20.95
CA PRO A 333 -14.86 28.99 20.46
C PRO A 333 -15.85 28.90 21.62
N SER A 334 -16.87 29.77 21.61
CA SER A 334 -17.89 29.80 22.68
C SER A 334 -18.63 28.48 22.86
N PHE A 335 -18.71 27.68 21.80
CA PHE A 335 -19.28 26.33 21.82
C PHE A 335 -18.56 25.39 22.81
N LEU A 336 -17.29 25.64 23.14
CA LEU A 336 -16.57 24.89 24.16
C LEU A 336 -17.23 25.01 25.53
N LEU A 337 -17.77 26.19 25.87
CA LEU A 337 -18.48 26.42 27.12
C LEU A 337 -19.79 25.62 27.16
N GLU A 338 -20.53 25.60 26.05
CA GLU A 338 -21.77 24.81 25.90
C GLU A 338 -21.51 23.30 26.08
N GLN A 339 -20.44 22.78 25.46
CA GLN A 339 -20.04 21.38 25.56
C GLN A 339 -19.83 20.93 27.02
N PHE A 340 -19.14 21.73 27.82
CA PHE A 340 -18.91 21.41 29.23
C PHE A 340 -20.11 21.71 30.14
N ALA A 341 -21.02 22.59 29.73
CA ALA A 341 -22.28 22.83 30.41
C ALA A 341 -23.23 21.64 30.27
N MET A 342 -23.27 21.00 29.09
CA MET A 342 -24.01 19.75 28.89
C MET A 342 -23.56 18.64 29.84
N ASP A 343 -22.25 18.54 30.08
CA ASP A 343 -21.65 17.56 31.00
C ASP A 343 -21.76 17.98 32.49
N LYS A 344 -22.23 19.21 32.78
CA LYS A 344 -22.31 19.81 34.12
C LYS A 344 -20.95 19.81 34.84
N ASP A 345 -19.87 20.00 34.09
CA ASP A 345 -18.51 19.95 34.62
C ASP A 345 -18.10 21.30 35.22
N PHE A 346 -18.58 21.58 36.44
CA PHE A 346 -18.31 22.84 37.13
C PHE A 346 -16.82 23.21 37.18
N ARG A 347 -15.92 22.25 37.42
CA ARG A 347 -14.48 22.53 37.51
C ARG A 347 -13.91 23.04 36.20
N THR A 348 -14.30 22.42 35.08
CA THR A 348 -13.80 22.82 33.76
C THR A 348 -14.47 24.12 33.32
N LEU A 349 -15.77 24.27 33.54
CA LEU A 349 -16.50 25.52 33.27
C LEU A 349 -15.90 26.69 34.04
N SER A 350 -15.64 26.50 35.34
CA SER A 350 -15.03 27.52 36.19
C SER A 350 -13.64 27.91 35.67
N ALA A 351 -12.80 26.95 35.29
CA ALA A 351 -11.49 27.24 34.70
C ALA A 351 -11.58 27.98 33.36
N LEU A 352 -12.58 27.67 32.53
CA LEU A 352 -12.80 28.38 31.25
C LEU A 352 -13.21 29.84 31.49
N VAL A 353 -14.14 30.07 32.42
CA VAL A 353 -14.65 31.40 32.77
C VAL A 353 -13.58 32.24 33.46
N GLU A 354 -12.82 31.69 34.42
CA GLU A 354 -11.68 32.39 35.04
C GLU A 354 -10.69 32.88 34.00
N LYS A 355 -10.37 32.02 33.03
CA LYS A 355 -9.45 32.33 31.93
C LYS A 355 -10.08 33.20 30.84
N GLY A 356 -11.34 33.59 30.97
CA GLY A 356 -11.95 34.64 30.17
C GLY A 356 -12.62 34.21 28.88
N ILE A 357 -13.04 32.94 28.76
CA ILE A 357 -13.86 32.53 27.61
C ILE A 357 -15.12 33.41 27.50
N SER A 358 -15.53 33.74 26.26
CA SER A 358 -16.80 34.40 25.99
C SER A 358 -17.89 33.37 25.69
N GLY A 359 -19.10 33.62 26.18
CA GLY A 359 -20.30 32.84 25.84
C GLY A 359 -20.75 33.02 24.39
N GLY A 360 -20.41 34.15 23.75
CA GLY A 360 -20.69 34.43 22.34
C GLY A 360 -22.10 33.98 21.91
N GLY A 361 -22.17 33.31 20.75
CA GLY A 361 -23.43 32.75 20.23
C GLY A 361 -23.96 31.53 20.99
N SER A 362 -23.21 31.01 21.97
CA SER A 362 -23.57 29.84 22.78
C SER A 362 -24.14 30.20 24.15
N SER A 363 -24.17 31.49 24.53
CA SER A 363 -24.56 31.91 25.89
C SER A 363 -25.96 31.45 26.26
N ALA A 364 -26.94 31.68 25.39
CA ALA A 364 -28.32 31.28 25.63
C ALA A 364 -28.48 29.77 25.79
N ARG A 365 -27.78 28.98 24.97
CA ARG A 365 -27.84 27.52 25.03
C ARG A 365 -27.15 26.98 26.28
N THR A 366 -26.01 27.56 26.64
CA THR A 366 -25.25 27.23 27.85
C THR A 366 -26.09 27.51 29.10
N LEU A 367 -26.64 28.72 29.23
CA LEU A 367 -27.47 29.09 30.37
C LEU A 367 -28.76 28.28 30.42
N HIS A 368 -29.40 28.02 29.28
CA HIS A 368 -30.55 27.13 29.22
C HIS A 368 -30.24 25.75 29.82
N MET A 369 -29.11 25.12 29.42
CA MET A 369 -28.73 23.80 29.93
C MET A 369 -28.48 23.77 31.43
N LEU A 370 -27.84 24.82 31.97
CA LEU A 370 -27.51 24.90 33.39
C LEU A 370 -28.73 25.23 34.25
N THR A 371 -29.68 25.99 33.73
CA THR A 371 -30.88 26.43 34.48
C THR A 371 -32.08 25.52 34.30
N TYR A 372 -32.07 24.63 33.30
CA TYR A 372 -33.18 23.72 33.04
C TYR A 372 -33.49 22.84 34.26
N GLU A 373 -34.76 22.83 34.69
CA GLU A 373 -35.25 22.16 35.91
C GLU A 373 -34.64 22.65 37.24
N GLY A 374 -33.86 23.72 37.24
CA GLY A 374 -33.36 24.41 38.44
C GLY A 374 -32.28 23.69 39.26
N ARG A 375 -32.03 22.40 39.03
CA ARG A 375 -31.12 21.58 39.85
C ARG A 375 -29.65 22.03 39.81
N ASP A 376 -29.24 22.59 38.68
CA ASP A 376 -27.86 22.99 38.41
C ASP A 376 -27.72 24.50 38.23
N SER A 377 -28.76 25.29 38.54
CA SER A 377 -28.74 26.76 38.40
C SER A 377 -27.61 27.41 39.19
N TRP A 378 -27.23 26.83 40.34
CA TRP A 378 -26.10 27.27 41.15
C TRP A 378 -24.77 27.29 40.37
N ILE A 379 -24.61 26.42 39.35
CA ILE A 379 -23.44 26.44 38.47
C ILE A 379 -23.46 27.71 37.62
N ALA A 380 -24.61 28.08 37.05
CA ALA A 380 -24.73 29.31 36.26
C ALA A 380 -24.48 30.54 37.14
N GLU A 381 -25.04 30.57 38.35
CA GLU A 381 -24.84 31.64 39.33
C GLU A 381 -23.34 31.84 39.63
N GLU A 382 -22.65 30.79 40.09
CA GLU A 382 -21.21 30.84 40.41
C GLU A 382 -20.35 31.25 39.21
N LEU A 383 -20.67 30.78 38.00
CA LEU A 383 -19.92 31.17 36.81
C LEU A 383 -20.08 32.66 36.49
N LEU A 384 -21.31 33.21 36.58
CA LEU A 384 -21.57 34.62 36.30
C LEU A 384 -20.94 35.55 37.34
N GLU A 385 -21.02 35.19 38.62
CA GLU A 385 -20.38 35.93 39.72
C GLU A 385 -18.85 35.97 39.57
N LYS A 386 -18.27 34.85 39.15
CA LYS A 386 -16.82 34.70 39.01
C LYS A 386 -16.25 35.58 37.90
N ARG A 387 -16.94 35.68 36.76
CA ARG A 387 -16.64 36.63 35.68
C ARG A 387 -17.81 36.70 34.72
N MET A 388 -18.26 37.91 34.38
CA MET A 388 -19.31 38.06 33.37
C MET A 388 -18.79 37.62 31.99
N TRP A 389 -19.39 36.56 31.45
CA TRP A 389 -19.03 35.94 30.17
C TRP A 389 -20.14 36.06 29.11
N VAL A 390 -21.28 36.64 29.47
CA VAL A 390 -22.42 36.91 28.59
C VAL A 390 -22.39 38.39 28.16
N ASP A 391 -22.66 38.66 26.88
CA ASP A 391 -22.74 40.04 26.38
C ASP A 391 -23.99 40.75 26.90
N ALA A 392 -23.89 42.03 27.26
CA ALA A 392 -25.00 42.83 27.79
C ALA A 392 -26.18 42.97 26.81
N ASN A 393 -25.98 42.71 25.52
CA ASN A 393 -27.02 42.74 24.49
C ASN A 393 -27.54 41.33 24.12
N ASP A 394 -27.06 40.26 24.75
CA ASP A 394 -27.54 38.91 24.50
C ASP A 394 -28.85 38.62 25.25
N TYR A 395 -29.91 39.29 24.82
CA TYR A 395 -31.26 39.09 25.36
C TYR A 395 -31.79 37.66 25.15
N SER A 396 -31.19 36.88 24.23
CA SER A 396 -31.55 35.47 24.08
C SER A 396 -31.11 34.65 25.30
N ALA A 397 -29.98 35.03 25.91
CA ALA A 397 -29.48 34.38 27.11
C ALA A 397 -30.34 34.69 28.34
N LEU A 398 -30.74 35.95 28.51
CA LEU A 398 -31.70 36.34 29.55
C LEU A 398 -33.05 35.63 29.34
N HIS A 399 -33.55 35.60 28.10
CA HIS A 399 -34.81 34.94 27.78
C HIS A 399 -34.81 33.45 28.11
N ALA A 400 -33.70 32.76 27.83
CA ALA A 400 -33.55 31.34 28.16
C ALA A 400 -33.63 31.08 29.67
N CYS A 401 -33.08 31.99 30.50
CA CYS A 401 -33.16 31.89 31.95
C CYS A 401 -34.57 32.19 32.47
N VAL A 402 -35.26 33.16 31.88
CA VAL A 402 -36.67 33.47 32.20
C VAL A 402 -37.57 32.28 31.90
N GLN A 403 -37.39 31.61 30.75
CA GLN A 403 -38.15 30.40 30.40
C GLN A 403 -37.92 29.22 31.34
N ASN A 404 -36.84 29.26 32.12
CA ASN A 404 -36.50 28.24 33.11
C ASN A 404 -36.78 28.71 34.56
N ASP A 405 -37.42 29.88 34.74
CA ASP A 405 -37.68 30.51 36.04
C ASP A 405 -36.43 30.66 36.93
N ALA A 406 -35.26 30.88 36.30
CA ALA A 406 -33.98 31.05 36.99
C ALA A 406 -33.77 32.51 37.44
N VAL A 407 -34.57 32.95 38.41
CA VAL A 407 -34.62 34.34 38.89
C VAL A 407 -33.25 34.90 39.26
N GLU A 408 -32.45 34.18 40.06
CA GLU A 408 -31.14 34.68 40.51
C GLU A 408 -30.13 34.82 39.37
N VAL A 409 -30.13 33.86 38.42
CA VAL A 409 -29.32 33.95 37.20
C VAL A 409 -29.72 35.16 36.36
N CYS A 410 -31.02 35.41 36.22
CA CYS A 410 -31.53 36.59 35.52
C CYS A 410 -31.10 37.90 36.20
N ARG A 411 -31.13 37.97 37.54
CA ARG A 411 -30.64 39.15 38.29
C ARG A 411 -29.16 39.40 38.05
N LEU A 412 -28.33 38.37 38.12
CA LEU A 412 -26.89 38.47 37.84
C LEU A 412 -26.60 38.99 36.42
N LEU A 413 -27.44 38.63 35.44
CA LEU A 413 -27.33 39.18 34.08
C LEU A 413 -27.68 40.68 34.01
N LEU A 414 -28.69 41.13 34.77
CA LEU A 414 -29.01 42.56 34.91
C LEU A 414 -27.87 43.32 35.62
N ASP A 415 -27.34 42.77 36.71
CA ASP A 415 -26.18 43.31 37.44
C ASP A 415 -24.93 43.37 36.53
N GLY A 416 -24.83 42.44 35.58
CA GLY A 416 -23.84 42.42 34.51
C GLY A 416 -23.99 43.51 33.45
N GLY A 417 -25.04 44.33 33.53
CA GLY A 417 -25.30 45.47 32.66
C GLY A 417 -26.33 45.25 31.56
N MET A 418 -27.09 44.15 31.58
CA MET A 418 -28.23 43.98 30.65
C MET A 418 -29.36 44.95 30.98
N ASP A 419 -29.92 45.59 29.95
CA ASP A 419 -31.04 46.52 30.10
C ASP A 419 -32.39 45.77 30.09
N PHE A 420 -33.10 45.78 31.21
CA PHE A 420 -34.37 45.08 31.35
C PHE A 420 -35.49 45.70 30.49
N ASP A 421 -35.51 47.02 30.31
CA ASP A 421 -36.54 47.69 29.51
C ASP A 421 -36.35 47.37 28.02
N GLN A 422 -35.11 47.33 27.56
CA GLN A 422 -34.78 46.86 26.22
C GLN A 422 -35.09 45.37 26.03
N TYR A 423 -34.78 44.53 27.02
CA TYR A 423 -35.17 43.12 27.02
C TYR A 423 -36.69 42.97 26.86
N ARG A 424 -37.49 43.75 27.60
CA ARG A 424 -38.96 43.69 27.52
C ARG A 424 -39.45 44.06 26.13
N GLN A 425 -38.90 45.09 25.49
CA GLN A 425 -39.24 45.45 24.11
C GLN A 425 -38.87 44.33 23.14
N TRP A 426 -37.68 43.76 23.30
CA TRP A 426 -37.20 42.63 22.51
C TRP A 426 -38.09 41.39 22.69
N ALA A 427 -38.58 41.11 23.90
CA ALA A 427 -39.37 39.92 24.20
C ALA A 427 -40.82 39.95 23.68
N GLN A 428 -41.36 41.13 23.28
CA GLN A 428 -42.77 41.27 22.86
C GLN A 428 -43.19 40.33 21.72
N THR A 429 -42.26 39.99 20.82
CA THR A 429 -42.52 39.13 19.66
C THR A 429 -42.20 37.66 19.93
N ARG A 430 -41.96 37.25 21.18
CA ARG A 430 -41.44 35.93 21.55
C ARG A 430 -42.33 35.27 22.62
N PRO A 431 -42.51 33.94 22.60
CA PRO A 431 -43.31 33.24 23.61
C PRO A 431 -42.65 33.33 25.00
N CYS A 432 -43.35 33.91 25.97
CA CYS A 432 -42.90 34.02 27.37
C CYS A 432 -44.06 33.82 28.37
N ALA A 433 -45.11 33.10 27.98
CA ALA A 433 -46.30 32.91 28.81
C ALA A 433 -46.01 31.91 29.94
N GLY A 434 -46.47 32.22 31.16
CA GLY A 434 -46.33 31.34 32.33
C GLY A 434 -45.12 31.61 33.24
N HIS A 435 -44.37 32.70 32.99
CA HIS A 435 -43.20 33.12 33.76
C HIS A 435 -43.40 34.51 34.39
N GLU A 436 -44.64 34.88 34.71
CA GLU A 436 -45.00 36.22 35.19
C GLU A 436 -44.35 36.57 36.53
N GLU A 437 -44.20 35.59 37.43
CA GLU A 437 -43.51 35.78 38.72
C GLU A 437 -42.04 36.14 38.53
N THR A 438 -41.36 35.44 37.61
CA THR A 438 -39.97 35.73 37.23
C THR A 438 -39.84 37.12 36.63
N LEU A 439 -40.74 37.50 35.72
CA LEU A 439 -40.73 38.85 35.13
C LEU A 439 -41.00 39.95 36.15
N GLN A 440 -41.88 39.70 37.13
CA GLN A 440 -42.13 40.64 38.22
C GLN A 440 -40.90 40.81 39.11
N ALA A 441 -40.25 39.70 39.51
CA ALA A 441 -39.04 39.74 40.32
C ALA A 441 -37.90 40.51 39.63
N LEU A 442 -37.81 40.44 38.30
CA LEU A 442 -36.83 41.21 37.53
C LEU A 442 -37.20 42.68 37.39
N ALA A 443 -38.49 43.01 37.27
CA ALA A 443 -38.96 44.39 37.26
C ALA A 443 -38.69 45.09 38.60
N ASP A 444 -38.90 44.37 39.71
CA ASP A 444 -38.63 44.86 41.06
C ASP A 444 -37.12 45.11 41.24
N HIS A 445 -36.28 44.12 40.90
CA HIS A 445 -34.80 44.24 40.94
C HIS A 445 -34.29 45.39 40.06
N TRP A 446 -34.79 45.52 38.84
CA TRP A 446 -34.42 46.61 37.93
C TRP A 446 -34.77 47.99 38.51
N SER A 447 -35.93 48.12 39.15
CA SER A 447 -36.36 49.37 39.78
C SER A 447 -35.45 49.74 40.97
N GLU A 448 -35.03 48.75 41.76
CA GLU A 448 -34.07 48.93 42.84
C GLU A 448 -32.71 49.39 42.32
N MET A 449 -32.18 48.75 41.27
CA MET A 449 -30.92 49.16 40.63
C MET A 449 -30.95 50.59 40.11
N GLN A 450 -32.04 51.01 39.44
CA GLN A 450 -32.18 52.38 38.93
C GLN A 450 -32.22 53.41 40.07
N ALA A 451 -32.93 53.09 41.16
CA ALA A 451 -32.98 53.97 42.34
C ALA A 451 -31.61 54.13 43.03
N GLU A 452 -30.77 53.09 43.04
CA GLU A 452 -29.40 53.16 43.57
C GLU A 452 -28.48 54.03 42.70
N VAL A 453 -28.60 53.92 41.37
CA VAL A 453 -27.85 54.75 40.41
C VAL A 453 -28.24 56.23 40.53
N GLU A 454 -29.53 56.52 40.73
CA GLU A 454 -30.02 57.90 40.96
C GLU A 454 -29.59 58.49 42.32
N GLN A 455 -29.31 57.64 43.31
CA GLN A 455 -28.88 58.05 44.66
C GLN A 455 -27.35 58.14 44.83
N ALA A 456 -26.55 57.67 43.87
CA ALA A 456 -25.10 57.79 43.90
C ALA A 456 -24.67 59.28 43.69
N PRO A 457 -24.04 59.95 44.68
CA PRO A 457 -23.63 61.33 44.53
C PRO A 457 -22.53 61.45 43.47
N ALA A 458 -22.72 62.39 42.52
CA ALA A 458 -21.70 62.74 41.54
C ALA A 458 -20.37 63.07 42.24
N GLN A 459 -19.34 62.24 42.04
CA GLN A 459 -17.99 62.57 42.46
C GLN A 459 -17.55 63.85 41.74
N GLU A 460 -17.45 64.94 42.50
CA GLU A 460 -16.79 66.16 42.07
C GLU A 460 -15.36 65.82 41.63
N ASN A 461 -15.08 65.96 40.33
CA ASN A 461 -13.72 66.03 39.80
C ASN A 461 -13.03 67.26 40.41
N GLY A 462 -12.36 67.06 41.54
CA GLY A 462 -11.46 68.03 42.14
C GLY A 462 -10.31 68.34 41.18
N GLY A 463 -10.39 69.49 40.51
CA GLY A 463 -9.29 70.02 39.71
C GLY A 463 -8.05 70.26 40.57
N MET A 464 -6.96 69.55 40.27
CA MET A 464 -5.62 69.98 40.64
C MET A 464 -5.02 70.78 39.50
N THR A 465 -4.95 72.09 39.71
CA THR A 465 -3.97 72.96 39.07
C THR A 465 -2.63 72.71 39.76
N LEU A 466 -1.57 72.43 39.00
CA LEU A 466 -0.20 72.51 39.46
C LEU A 466 0.52 73.56 38.61
N GLY A 467 1.02 74.59 39.30
CA GLY A 467 1.96 75.57 38.76
C GLY A 467 3.41 75.14 38.93
#